data_AF-A0AAX4FY75-F1
#
_entry.id   AF-A0AAX4FY75-F1
#
_cell.length_a   1.000
_cell.length_b   1.000
_cell.length_c   1.000
_cell.angle_alpha   90.00
_cell.angle_beta   90.00
_cell.angle_gamma   90.00
#
_symmetry.space_group_name_H-M   'P 1'
#
loop_
_entity.id
_entity.type
_entity.pdbx_description
1 polymer ?
#
loop_
_entity_poly.entity_id
_entity_poly.type
_entity_poly.pdbx_seq_one_letter_code
_entity_poly.pdbx_strand_id
1 'polypeptide(L)'
;MRLSVKAFARFREILGSEFSIDLPDGAQMEAVLAVLRERAGDEAVAVFDETGRLRPHVILMLNGKRANRNDIGSLALEDGDEIALFPPVAGG
;
A
#
# COMPACT_ATOMS: atom_id res chain seq x y z
N MET A 1 12.72 -3.64 10.61
CA MET A 1 12.11 -4.54 9.60
C MET A 1 12.25 -4.02 8.18
N ARG A 2 12.38 -4.92 7.20
CA ARG A 2 12.33 -4.67 5.77
C ARG A 2 11.07 -5.29 5.17
N LEU A 3 10.33 -4.47 4.43
CA LEU A 3 9.07 -4.84 3.78
C LEU A 3 9.26 -4.75 2.27
N SER A 4 8.52 -5.58 1.53
CA SER A 4 8.45 -5.49 0.08
C SER A 4 7.11 -4.93 -0.36
N VAL A 5 7.11 -3.93 -1.23
CA VAL A 5 5.89 -3.37 -1.81
C VAL A 5 5.87 -3.62 -3.30
N LYS A 6 4.76 -4.17 -3.78
CA LYS A 6 4.48 -4.45 -5.19
C LYS A 6 3.27 -3.66 -5.65
N ALA A 7 3.40 -2.91 -6.73
CA ALA A 7 2.28 -2.19 -7.32
C ALA A 7 1.94 -2.78 -8.69
N PHE A 8 0.65 -2.90 -8.99
CA PHE A 8 0.16 -3.55 -10.20
C PHE A 8 -0.58 -2.59 -11.12
N ALA A 9 -0.62 -2.94 -12.41
CA ALA A 9 -1.27 -2.16 -13.48
C ALA A 9 -0.91 -0.67 -13.40
N ARG A 10 -1.88 0.26 -13.41
CA ARG A 10 -1.61 1.71 -13.35
C ARG A 10 -0.84 2.17 -12.11
N PHE A 11 -0.86 1.40 -11.00
CA PHE A 11 -0.13 1.80 -9.79
C PHE A 11 1.38 1.60 -9.91
N ARG A 12 1.84 0.74 -10.83
CA ARG A 12 3.30 0.61 -11.08
C ARG A 12 3.90 1.86 -11.73
N GLU A 13 3.08 2.64 -12.43
CA GLU A 13 3.51 3.89 -13.05
C GLU A 13 3.65 5.00 -11.99
N ILE A 14 2.80 4.95 -10.96
CA ILE A 14 2.78 5.92 -9.86
C ILE A 14 3.82 5.59 -8.78
N LEU A 15 3.84 4.33 -8.32
CA LEU A 15 4.65 3.90 -7.18
C LEU A 15 5.94 3.16 -7.60
N GLY A 16 6.05 2.74 -8.86
CA GLY A 16 7.06 1.79 -9.32
C GLY A 16 6.59 0.33 -9.15
N SER A 17 7.16 -0.57 -9.95
CA SER A 17 6.75 -1.98 -10.01
C SER A 17 6.94 -2.73 -8.68
N GLU A 18 8.13 -2.61 -8.10
CA GLU A 18 8.50 -3.25 -6.83
C GLU A 18 9.58 -2.44 -6.15
N PHE A 19 9.49 -2.28 -4.83
CA PHE A 19 10.52 -1.64 -4.01
C PHE A 19 10.45 -2.12 -2.56
N SER A 20 11.57 -2.01 -1.85
CA SER A 20 11.62 -2.29 -0.41
C SER A 20 11.50 -1.00 0.41
N ILE A 21 10.93 -1.14 1.61
CA ILE A 21 10.87 -0.07 2.62
C ILE A 21 11.48 -0.62 3.90
N ASP A 22 12.38 0.13 4.52
CA ASP A 22 12.92 -0.18 5.84
C ASP A 22 12.17 0.67 6.88
N LEU A 23 11.49 0.00 7.82
CA LEU A 23 10.73 0.62 8.91
C LEU A 23 11.23 0.11 10.27
N PRO A 24 11.05 0.90 11.35
CA PRO A 24 11.34 0.43 12.71
C PRO A 24 10.50 -0.79 13.07
N ASP A 25 11.01 -1.68 13.91
CA ASP A 25 10.27 -2.88 14.33
C ASP A 25 9.00 -2.52 15.11
N GLY A 26 7.92 -3.26 14.84
CA GLY A 26 6.58 -2.96 15.36
C GLY A 26 5.87 -1.79 14.67
N ALA A 27 6.38 -1.29 13.55
CA ALA A 27 5.65 -0.33 12.71
C ALA A 27 4.31 -0.90 12.24
N GLN A 28 3.36 0.01 12.06
CA GLN A 28 2.05 -0.30 11.53
C GLN A 28 1.98 0.04 10.05
N MET A 29 1.01 -0.54 9.36
CA MET A 29 0.73 -0.27 7.96
C MET A 29 0.50 1.22 7.66
N GLU A 30 0.02 2.03 8.61
CA GLU A 30 -0.06 3.49 8.45
C GLU A 30 1.30 4.12 8.05
N ALA A 31 2.41 3.64 8.61
CA ALA A 31 3.74 4.10 8.24
C ALA A 31 4.09 3.76 6.80
N VAL A 32 3.70 2.57 6.32
CA VAL A 32 3.86 2.20 4.90
C VAL A 32 3.00 3.11 4.03
N LEU A 33 1.73 3.32 4.36
CA LEU A 33 0.84 4.20 3.60
C LEU A 33 1.39 5.62 3.48
N ALA A 34 2.02 6.14 4.54
CA ALA A 34 2.68 7.45 4.51
C ALA A 34 3.84 7.48 3.49
N VAL A 35 4.71 6.46 3.47
CA VAL A 35 5.80 6.33 2.50
C VAL A 35 5.26 6.23 1.07
N LEU A 36 4.20 5.44 0.86
CA LEU A 36 3.57 5.30 -0.45
C LEU A 36 2.96 6.61 -0.94
N ARG A 37 2.36 7.39 -0.03
CA ARG A 37 1.79 8.69 -0.35
C ARG A 37 2.86 9.69 -0.76
N GLU A 38 3.96 9.74 -0.01
CA GLU A 38 5.10 10.61 -0.34
C GLU A 38 5.69 10.24 -1.70
N ARG A 39 5.84 8.94 -1.96
CA ARG A 39 6.36 8.41 -3.23
C ARG A 39 5.46 8.69 -4.43
N ALA A 40 4.13 8.63 -4.23
CA ALA A 40 3.17 8.91 -5.29
C ALA A 40 3.08 10.41 -5.64
N GLY A 41 3.53 11.30 -4.76
CA GLY A 41 3.50 12.75 -4.99
C GLY A 41 2.11 13.26 -5.39
N ASP A 42 2.03 14.04 -6.47
CA ASP A 42 0.77 14.57 -7.01
C ASP A 42 -0.22 13.48 -7.45
N GLU A 43 0.27 12.31 -7.85
CA GLU A 43 -0.56 11.18 -8.25
C GLU A 43 -1.08 10.37 -7.05
N ALA A 44 -0.76 10.75 -5.82
CA ALA A 44 -1.31 10.15 -4.61
C ALA A 44 -2.85 10.17 -4.61
N VAL A 45 -3.47 11.16 -5.25
CA VAL A 45 -4.93 11.27 -5.39
C VAL A 45 -5.57 10.09 -6.12
N ALA A 46 -4.80 9.30 -6.87
CA ALA A 46 -5.28 8.08 -7.52
C ALA A 46 -5.42 6.89 -6.56
N VAL A 47 -4.60 6.85 -5.51
CA VAL A 47 -4.48 5.73 -4.57
C VAL A 47 -5.11 6.07 -3.22
N PHE A 48 -4.95 7.31 -2.78
CA PHE A 48 -5.39 7.85 -1.51
C PHE A 48 -6.54 8.84 -1.68
N ASP A 49 -7.38 8.94 -0.66
CA ASP A 49 -8.38 9.98 -0.51
C ASP A 49 -7.80 11.23 0.16
N GLU A 50 -8.64 12.26 0.29
CA GLU A 50 -8.31 13.53 0.94
C GLU A 50 -7.92 13.40 2.43
N THR A 51 -8.35 12.32 3.09
CA THR A 51 -8.00 12.01 4.49
C THR A 51 -6.68 11.25 4.60
N GLY A 52 -6.05 10.90 3.47
CA GLY A 52 -4.83 10.11 3.42
C GLY A 52 -5.05 8.60 3.54
N ARG A 53 -6.29 8.13 3.48
CA ARG A 53 -6.63 6.70 3.51
C ARG A 53 -6.69 6.14 2.10
N LEU A 54 -6.52 4.82 1.96
CA LEU A 54 -6.69 4.16 0.67
C LEU A 54 -8.11 4.33 0.16
N ARG A 55 -8.23 4.67 -1.13
CA ARG A 55 -9.54 4.79 -1.79
C ARG A 55 -10.31 3.48 -1.70
N PRO A 56 -11.66 3.54 -1.64
CA PRO A 56 -12.51 2.36 -1.43
C PRO A 56 -12.37 1.27 -2.49
N HIS A 57 -11.88 1.65 -3.67
CA HIS A 57 -11.71 0.76 -4.82
C HIS A 57 -10.26 0.23 -4.96
N VAL A 58 -9.34 0.64 -4.09
CA VAL A 58 -7.98 0.11 -4.03
C VAL A 58 -8.00 -1.20 -3.24
N ILE A 59 -7.34 -2.23 -3.76
CA ILE A 59 -7.18 -3.50 -3.08
C ILE A 59 -5.75 -3.58 -2.56
N LEU A 60 -5.62 -3.72 -1.24
CA LEU A 60 -4.35 -4.01 -0.58
C LEU A 60 -4.33 -5.48 -0.15
N MET A 61 -3.25 -6.17 -0.47
CA MET A 61 -2.96 -7.50 0.06
C MET A 61 -1.70 -7.46 0.91
N LEU A 62 -1.75 -8.13 2.06
CA LEU A 62 -0.61 -8.39 2.94
C LEU A 62 -0.34 -9.89 2.91
N ASN A 63 0.83 -10.31 2.45
CA ASN A 63 1.23 -11.71 2.31
C ASN A 63 0.19 -12.57 1.57
N GLY A 64 -0.35 -12.04 0.47
CA GLY A 64 -1.38 -12.71 -0.33
C GLY A 64 -2.79 -12.72 0.29
N LYS A 65 -3.00 -12.12 1.47
CA LYS A 65 -4.32 -11.98 2.11
C LYS A 65 -4.84 -10.56 1.95
N ARG A 66 -6.09 -10.42 1.54
CA ARG A 66 -6.73 -9.10 1.40
C ARG A 66 -6.89 -8.47 2.78
N ALA A 67 -6.35 -7.26 2.95
CA ALA A 67 -6.48 -6.49 4.17
C ALA A 67 -7.88 -5.85 4.26
N ASN A 68 -8.46 -5.84 5.47
CA ASN A 68 -9.72 -5.17 5.71
C ASN A 68 -9.51 -3.66 5.78
N ARG A 69 -10.18 -2.90 4.90
CA ARG A 69 -10.02 -1.44 4.80
C ARG A 69 -10.18 -0.70 6.13
N ASN A 70 -11.08 -1.16 6.99
CA ASN A 70 -11.31 -0.53 8.29
C ASN A 70 -10.13 -0.71 9.26
N ASP A 71 -9.35 -1.77 9.08
CA ASP A 71 -8.24 -2.14 9.96
C ASP A 71 -6.88 -1.93 9.30
N ILE A 72 -6.82 -1.56 8.01
CA ILE A 72 -5.57 -1.44 7.25
C ILE A 72 -4.55 -0.62 8.04
N GLY A 73 -4.90 0.57 8.54
CA GLY A 73 -3.94 1.45 9.20
C GLY A 73 -3.31 0.86 10.46
N SER A 74 -4.07 0.07 11.23
CA SER A 74 -3.65 -0.54 12.49
C SER A 74 -3.07 -1.94 12.36
N LEU A 75 -2.94 -2.47 11.13
CA LEU A 75 -2.28 -3.75 10.90
C LEU A 75 -0.83 -3.68 11.36
N ALA A 76 -0.48 -4.58 12.28
CA ALA A 76 0.90 -4.82 12.67
C ALA A 76 1.64 -5.48 11.50
N LEU A 77 2.85 -5.00 11.23
CA LEU A 77 3.73 -5.52 10.21
C LEU A 77 4.90 -6.27 10.83
N GLU A 78 5.38 -7.27 10.11
CA GLU A 78 6.54 -8.08 10.48
C GLU A 78 7.65 -7.97 9.43
N ASP A 79 8.87 -8.32 9.83
CA ASP A 79 10.02 -8.35 8.91
C ASP A 79 9.79 -9.37 7.79
N GLY A 80 10.02 -8.93 6.55
CA GLY A 80 9.81 -9.74 5.36
C GLY A 80 8.39 -9.72 4.80
N ASP A 81 7.46 -8.96 5.39
CA ASP A 81 6.09 -8.85 4.87
C ASP A 81 6.07 -8.29 3.43
N GLU A 82 5.15 -8.85 2.63
CA GLU A 82 4.86 -8.42 1.27
C GLU A 82 3.52 -7.67 1.21
N ILE A 83 3.56 -6.47 0.65
CA ILE A 83 2.40 -5.59 0.48
C ILE A 83 2.16 -5.42 -1.00
N ALA A 84 0.98 -5.79 -1.48
CA ALA A 84 0.61 -5.69 -2.88
C ALA A 84 -0.58 -4.75 -3.06
N LEU A 85 -0.44 -3.76 -3.96
CA LEU A 85 -1.47 -2.78 -4.30
C LEU A 85 -2.00 -3.01 -5.70
N PHE A 86 -3.32 -3.24 -5.78
CA PHE A 86 -4.03 -3.41 -7.02
C PHE A 86 -5.03 -2.28 -7.21
N PRO A 87 -5.11 -1.69 -8.41
CA PRO A 87 -6.22 -0.82 -8.76
C PRO A 87 -7.53 -1.60 -8.75
N PRO A 88 -8.68 -0.90 -8.78
CA PRO A 88 -9.96 -1.56 -8.93
C PRO A 88 -9.93 -2.51 -10.12
N VAL A 89 -10.32 -3.76 -9.87
CA VAL A 89 -10.62 -4.70 -10.93
C VAL A 89 -11.80 -4.13 -11.72
N ALA A 90 -11.53 -3.59 -12.90
CA ALA A 90 -12.54 -3.48 -13.94
C ALA A 90 -12.83 -4.92 -14.39
N GLY A 91 -13.94 -5.48 -13.90
CA GLY A 91 -14.44 -6.74 -14.42
C GLY A 91 -14.67 -6.58 -15.92
N GLY A 92 -14.03 -7.43 -16.71
CA GLY A 92 -14.33 -7.61 -18.13
C GLY A 92 -15.61 -8.40 -18.32
#